data_AF-A0A7Y9NFD3-F1
#
_entry.id   AF-A0A7Y9NFD3-F1
#
_cell.length_a   1.000
_cell.length_b   1.000
_cell.length_c   1.000
_cell.angle_alpha   90.00
_cell.angle_beta   90.00
_cell.angle_gamma   90.00
#
_symmetry.space_group_name_H-M   'P 1'
#
loop_
_entity.id
_entity.type
_entity.pdbx_description
1 polymer ?
#
loop_
_entity_poly.entity_id
_entity_poly.type
_entity_poly.pdbx_seq_one_letter_code
_entity_poly.pdbx_strand_id
1 'polypeptide(L)' 'MRELITDARLAHAMGLLYTTRLPLKTVAARVGYRSLGSFSKRFVERYGLEPAAIGNS' A
#
# COMPACT_ATOMS: atom_id res chain seq x y z
N MET A 1 -1.01 -1.12 -19.47
CA MET A 1 -0.45 0.15 -18.89
C MET A 1 -1.02 0.50 -17.52
N ARG A 2 -2.33 0.39 -17.26
CA ARG A 2 -2.92 0.69 -15.92
C ARG A 2 -2.41 -0.24 -14.81
N GLU A 3 -2.18 -1.51 -15.13
CA GLU A 3 -1.63 -2.48 -14.19
C GLU A 3 -0.19 -2.15 -13.77
N LEU A 4 0.69 -1.77 -14.72
CA LEU A 4 2.05 -1.33 -14.43
C LEU A 4 2.10 -0.17 -13.43
N ILE A 5 1.22 0.82 -13.57
CA ILE A 5 1.13 1.94 -12.62
C ILE A 5 0.65 1.46 -11.25
N THR A 6 -0.25 0.48 -11.21
CA THR A 6 -0.77 -0.09 -9.97
C THR A 6 0.33 -0.86 -9.25
N ASP A 7 1.09 -1.69 -9.98
CA ASP A 7 2.23 -2.42 -9.43
C ASP A 7 3.31 -1.47 -8.89
N ALA A 8 3.65 -0.41 -9.61
CA ALA A 8 4.63 0.57 -9.16
C ALA A 8 4.17 1.28 -7.86
N ARG A 9 2.88 1.63 -7.77
CA ARG A 9 2.31 2.23 -6.55
C ARG A 9 2.38 1.28 -5.36
N LEU A 10 2.05 0.00 -5.55
CA LEU A 10 2.09 -1.01 -4.50
C LEU A 10 3.52 -1.32 -4.07
N ALA A 11 4.48 -1.36 -4.99
CA ALA A 11 5.89 -1.52 -4.68
C ALA A 11 6.43 -0.33 -3.86
N HIS A 12 6.03 0.90 -4.21
CA HIS A 12 6.38 2.08 -3.42
C HIS A 12 5.75 2.03 -2.01
N ALA A 13 4.50 1.57 -1.90
CA ALA A 13 3.83 1.37 -0.62
C ALA A 13 4.58 0.38 0.27
N MET A 14 5.01 -0.76 -0.29
CA MET A 14 5.82 -1.76 0.40
C MET A 14 7.09 -1.14 0.99
N GLY A 15 7.80 -0.33 0.20
CA GLY A 15 8.99 0.39 0.66
C GLY A 15 8.69 1.32 1.85
N LEU A 16 7.60 2.09 1.78
CA LEU A 16 7.19 2.97 2.89
C LEU A 16 6.83 2.20 4.16
N LEU A 17 6.16 1.05 4.04
CA LEU A 17 5.77 0.23 5.19
C LEU A 17 6.97 -0.35 5.93
N TYR A 18 8.03 -0.75 5.20
CA TYR A 18 9.25 -1.27 5.81
C TYR A 18 10.18 -0.20 6.36
N THR A 19 10.16 1.00 5.80
CA THR A 19 11.18 2.03 6.10
C THR A 19 10.66 3.15 6.99
N THR A 20 9.35 3.21 7.24
CA THR A 20 8.73 4.28 8.02
C THR A 20 7.68 3.73 9.00
N ARG A 21 7.29 4.55 9.98
CA ARG A 21 6.15 4.26 10.88
C ARG A 21 4.94 5.13 10.55
N LEU A 22 4.74 5.45 9.28
CA LEU A 22 3.60 6.26 8.86
C LEU A 22 2.29 5.50 9.10
N PRO A 23 1.20 6.19 9.51
CA PRO A 23 -0.12 5.58 9.55
C PRO A 23 -0.50 5.02 8.17
N LEU A 24 -1.17 3.86 8.14
CA LEU A 24 -1.56 3.20 6.88
C LEU A 24 -2.38 4.11 5.94
N LYS A 25 -3.24 4.95 6.50
CA LYS A 25 -4.01 5.95 5.73
C LYS A 25 -3.09 6.94 4.99
N THR A 26 -1.98 7.33 5.61
CA THR A 26 -0.97 8.21 5.02
C THR A 26 -0.19 7.49 3.92
N VAL A 27 0.15 6.21 4.12
CA VAL A 27 0.78 5.38 3.07
C VAL A 27 -0.13 5.31 1.85
N ALA A 28 -1.41 4.96 2.03
CA ALA A 28 -2.40 4.88 0.95
C ALA A 28 -2.51 6.19 0.17
N ALA A 29 -2.58 7.33 0.86
CA ALA A 29 -2.64 8.64 0.22
C ALA A 29 -1.36 8.94 -0.59
N ARG A 30 -0.17 8.63 -0.05
CA ARG A 30 1.11 8.85 -0.73
C ARG A 30 1.26 8.04 -2.01
N VAL A 31 0.70 6.83 -2.06
CA VAL A 31 0.76 5.96 -3.24
C VAL A 31 -0.43 6.18 -4.18
N GLY A 32 -1.22 7.22 -3.96
CA GLY A 32 -2.27 7.68 -4.89
C GLY A 32 -3.62 6.98 -4.75
N TYR A 33 -3.88 6.31 -3.64
CA TYR A 33 -5.19 5.73 -3.35
C TYR A 33 -6.06 6.73 -2.59
N ARG A 34 -7.34 6.81 -2.97
CA ARG A 34 -8.32 7.71 -2.34
C ARG A 34 -8.87 7.20 -1.01
N SER A 35 -8.71 5.90 -0.73
CA SER A 35 -9.19 5.27 0.49
C SER A 35 -8.24 4.16 0.93
N LEU A 36 -8.20 3.93 2.25
CA LEU A 36 -7.46 2.84 2.85
C LEU A 36 -7.99 1.48 2.37
N GLY A 37 -9.32 1.30 2.32
CA GLY A 37 -9.92 0.03 1.91
C GLY A 37 -9.57 -0.39 0.47
N SER A 38 -9.57 0.55 -0.48
CA SER A 38 -9.17 0.26 -1.86
C SER A 38 -7.68 -0.09 -1.97
N PHE A 39 -6.84 0.56 -1.16
CA PHE A 39 -5.42 0.25 -1.06
C PHE A 39 -5.21 -1.16 -0.49
N SER A 40 -5.76 -1.45 0.70
CA SER A 40 -5.59 -2.75 1.37
C SER A 40 -6.06 -3.90 0.49
N LYS A 41 -7.24 -3.78 -0.15
CA LYS A 41 -7.73 -4.80 -1.07
C LYS A 41 -6.73 -5.10 -2.19
N ARG A 42 -6.21 -4.06 -2.87
CA ARG A 42 -5.24 -4.25 -3.96
C ARG A 42 -3.88 -4.75 -3.46
N PHE A 43 -3.47 -4.36 -2.27
CA PHE A 43 -2.24 -4.83 -1.66
C PHE A 43 -2.32 -6.33 -1.34
N VAL A 44 -3.42 -6.77 -0.74
CA VAL A 44 -3.67 -8.20 -0.46
C VAL A 44 -3.78 -9.01 -1.75
N GLU A 45 -4.50 -8.51 -2.76
CA GLU A 45 -4.58 -9.19 -4.06
C GLU A 45 -3.19 -9.37 -4.73
N ARG A 46 -2.24 -8.45 -4.47
CA ARG A 46 -0.90 -8.51 -5.05
C ARG A 46 0.10 -9.34 -4.26
N TYR A 47 0.06 -9.25 -2.93
CA TYR A 47 1.08 -9.80 -2.03
C TYR A 47 0.58 -10.89 -1.09
N GLY A 48 -0.73 -11.12 -1.02
CA GLY A 48 -1.35 -12.16 -0.20
C GLY A 48 -1.38 -11.87 1.31
N LEU A 49 -1.04 -10.64 1.74
CA LEU A 49 -1.02 -10.26 3.15
C LEU A 49 -1.47 -8.81 3.36
N GLU A 50 -1.98 -8.53 4.55
CA GLU A 50 -2.50 -7.21 4.92
C GLU A 50 -1.36 -6.19 5.11
N PRO A 51 -1.48 -4.95 4.62
CA PRO A 51 -0.48 -3.89 4.84
C PRO A 51 -0.16 -3.66 6.33
N ALA A 52 -1.16 -3.83 7.19
CA ALA A 52 -1.07 -3.68 8.65
C ALA A 52 -0.14 -4.72 9.30
N ALA A 53 0.10 -5.85 8.64
CA ALA A 53 1.05 -6.86 9.12
C ALA A 53 2.52 -6.43 8.91
N ILE A 54 2.77 -5.45 8.04
CA ILE A 54 4.11 -4.91 7.76
C ILE A 54 4.33 -3.60 8.50
N GLY A 55 3.42 -2.65 8.32
CA GLY A 55 3.51 -1.29 8.88
C GLY A 55 2.50 -1.11 9.99
N ASN A 56 3.01 -0.66 11.15
CA ASN A 56 2.32 -0.38 12.42
C ASN A 56 0.77 -0.34 12.39
N SER A 57 0.20 -1.11 13.31
CA SER A 57 -1.21 -1.03 13.74
C SER A 57 -1.60 0.38 14.16
#